data_AF-A0A2M7DWA5-F1
#
_entry.id   AF-A0A2M7DWA5-F1
#
_cell.length_a   1.000
_cell.length_b   1.000
_cell.length_c   1.000
_cell.angle_alpha   90.00
_cell.angle_beta   90.00
_cell.angle_gamma   90.00
#
_symmetry.space_group_name_H-M   'P 1'
#
loop_
_entity.id
_entity.type
_entity.pdbx_description
1 polymer ?
#
loop_
_entity_poly.entity_id
_entity_poly.type
_entity_poly.pdbx_seq_one_letter_code
_entity_poly.pdbx_strand_id
1 'polypeptide(L)'
;VATQMLDSMTINLHPTRAEVSDVANGVLDGADCLMLSGETSVGKYPVETVQEMSRIINAIEKSADYRKILTSEEFYPQEHGLIQGLGIAIDKLSQVGNVEAIICLTKTGGTAKIISRYRPQLP
;
A
#
# COMPACT_ATOMS: atom_id res chain seq x y z
N VAL A 1 7.81 4.41 3.39
CA VAL A 1 9.11 4.94 2.94
C VAL A 1 9.01 6.46 2.83
N ALA A 2 10.02 7.18 3.30
CA ALA A 2 10.03 8.65 3.33
C ALA A 2 11.28 9.18 2.61
N THR A 3 11.23 9.14 1.27
CA THR A 3 12.28 9.63 0.37
C THR A 3 11.65 10.58 -0.66
N GLN A 4 12.45 11.43 -1.30
CA GLN A 4 11.98 12.23 -2.44
C GLN A 4 11.82 11.31 -3.65
N MET A 5 10.62 10.74 -3.81
CA MET A 5 10.35 9.74 -4.84
C MET A 5 9.92 10.35 -6.17
N LEU A 6 9.46 11.60 -6.19
CA LEU A 6 9.01 12.30 -7.40
C LEU A 6 9.66 13.69 -7.51
N ASP A 7 10.93 13.82 -7.10
CA ASP A 7 11.64 15.10 -6.96
C ASP A 7 11.57 15.99 -8.20
N SER A 8 11.69 15.38 -9.39
CA SER A 8 11.63 16.08 -10.67
C SER A 8 10.28 16.79 -10.90
N MET A 9 9.21 16.33 -10.25
CA MET A 9 7.88 16.95 -10.31
C MET A 9 7.79 18.28 -9.56
N THR A 10 8.80 18.64 -8.78
CA THR A 10 8.93 19.99 -8.20
C THR A 10 8.96 21.05 -9.30
N ILE A 11 9.53 20.73 -10.47
CA ILE A 11 9.69 21.66 -11.60
C ILE A 11 9.07 21.17 -12.92
N ASN A 12 8.86 19.86 -13.08
CA ASN A 12 8.31 19.23 -14.29
C ASN A 12 6.91 18.69 -14.05
N LEU A 13 6.08 18.61 -15.09
CA LEU A 13 4.71 18.09 -14.97
C LEU A 13 4.66 16.56 -14.83
N HIS A 14 5.71 15.85 -15.26
CA HIS A 14 5.77 14.40 -15.26
C HIS A 14 7.08 13.92 -14.62
N PRO A 15 7.03 12.79 -13.90
CA PRO A 15 8.22 12.19 -13.32
C PRO A 15 9.05 11.47 -14.37
N THR A 16 10.29 11.18 -14.01
CA THR A 16 11.17 10.29 -14.76
C THR A 16 10.77 8.83 -14.59
N ARG A 17 11.23 7.97 -15.50
CA ARG A 17 11.02 6.51 -15.37
C ARG A 17 11.65 5.93 -14.09
N ALA A 18 12.77 6.50 -13.64
CA ALA A 18 13.45 6.06 -12.43
C ALA A 18 12.59 6.31 -11.20
N GLU A 19 12.04 7.52 -11.08
CA GLU A 19 11.13 7.91 -9.99
C GLU A 19 9.86 7.05 -9.94
N VAL A 20 9.27 6.74 -11.10
CA VAL A 20 8.13 5.81 -11.18
C VAL A 20 8.52 4.43 -10.65
N SER A 21 9.72 3.95 -10.99
CA SER A 21 10.23 2.66 -10.50
C SER A 21 10.49 2.67 -9.00
N ASP A 22 10.98 3.79 -8.44
CA ASP A 22 11.21 3.94 -7.00
C ASP A 22 9.91 3.89 -6.20
N VAL A 23 8.86 4.60 -6.67
CA VAL A 23 7.52 4.51 -6.07
C VAL A 23 7.01 3.07 -6.16
N ALA A 24 7.12 2.43 -7.33
CA ALA A 24 6.63 1.07 -7.53
C ALA A 24 7.33 0.06 -6.61
N ASN A 25 8.66 0.14 -6.50
CA ASN A 25 9.43 -0.72 -5.61
C ASN A 25 9.06 -0.48 -4.16
N GLY A 26 8.86 0.77 -3.73
CA GLY A 26 8.40 1.06 -2.37
C GLY A 26 7.06 0.39 -2.03
N VAL A 27 6.14 0.28 -2.99
CA VAL A 27 4.88 -0.46 -2.82
C VAL A 27 5.13 -1.97 -2.77
N LEU A 28 5.95 -2.52 -3.68
CA LEU A 28 6.28 -3.95 -3.74
C LEU A 28 7.02 -4.43 -2.49
N ASP A 29 7.85 -3.57 -1.89
CA ASP A 29 8.53 -3.80 -0.61
C ASP A 29 7.56 -3.79 0.58
N GLY A 30 6.26 -3.59 0.34
CA GLY A 30 5.20 -3.71 1.34
C GLY A 30 5.02 -2.48 2.24
N ALA A 31 5.50 -1.31 1.82
CA ALA A 31 5.35 -0.08 2.60
C ALA A 31 3.88 0.27 2.84
N ASP A 32 3.51 0.51 4.10
CA ASP A 32 2.17 0.99 4.47
C ASP A 32 1.86 2.40 3.95
N CYS A 33 2.90 3.20 3.69
CA CYS A 33 2.78 4.60 3.33
C CYS A 33 4.01 5.06 2.55
N LEU A 34 3.77 5.91 1.55
CA LEU A 34 4.77 6.69 0.83
C LEU A 34 4.55 8.17 1.11
N MET A 35 5.61 8.95 1.08
CA MET A 35 5.59 10.36 1.47
C MET A 35 6.06 11.25 0.33
N LEU A 36 5.40 12.39 0.16
CA LEU A 36 5.83 13.50 -0.68
C LEU A 36 6.32 14.64 0.22
N SER A 37 7.40 15.30 -0.16
CA SER A 37 8.10 16.32 0.63
C SER A 37 8.09 17.68 -0.06
N GLY A 38 9.18 18.04 -0.76
CA GLY A 38 9.32 19.29 -1.50
C GLY A 38 8.32 19.40 -2.65
N GLU A 39 7.95 18.25 -3.21
CA GLU A 39 7.06 18.13 -4.36
C GLU A 39 5.68 18.74 -4.08
N THR A 40 5.15 18.58 -2.86
CA THR A 40 3.83 19.10 -2.46
C THR A 40 3.90 20.41 -1.69
N SER A 41 4.99 20.66 -0.97
CA SER A 41 5.13 21.85 -0.12
C SER A 41 5.53 23.10 -0.90
N VAL A 42 6.43 22.98 -1.88
CA VAL A 42 6.98 24.11 -2.64
C VAL A 42 7.04 23.88 -4.16
N GLY A 43 6.64 22.69 -4.63
CA GLY A 43 6.64 22.33 -6.04
C GLY A 43 5.63 23.09 -6.88
N LYS A 44 5.89 23.18 -8.20
CA LYS A 44 5.00 23.84 -9.16
C LYS A 44 3.73 23.05 -9.45
N TYR A 45 3.73 21.73 -9.23
CA TYR A 45 2.65 20.81 -9.59
C TYR A 45 2.25 19.89 -8.41
N PRO A 46 1.84 20.46 -7.26
CA PRO A 46 1.62 19.68 -6.05
C PRO A 46 0.42 18.72 -6.16
N VAL A 47 -0.64 19.10 -6.90
CA VAL A 47 -1.84 18.27 -7.09
C VAL A 47 -1.52 17.10 -8.03
N GLU A 48 -0.84 17.40 -9.13
CA GLU A 48 -0.45 16.42 -10.15
C GLU A 48 0.53 15.40 -9.56
N THR A 49 1.46 15.85 -8.69
CA THR A 49 2.36 14.94 -7.97
C THR A 49 1.59 13.92 -7.13
N VAL A 50 0.59 14.35 -6.36
CA VAL A 50 -0.24 13.44 -5.55
C VAL A 50 -1.04 12.48 -6.44
N GLN A 51 -1.61 12.99 -7.54
CA GLN A 51 -2.34 12.18 -8.51
C GLN A 51 -1.44 11.14 -9.18
N GLU A 52 -0.20 11.49 -9.52
CA GLU A 52 0.78 10.60 -10.13
C GLU A 52 1.18 9.49 -9.17
N MET A 53 1.55 9.84 -7.93
CA MET A 53 1.86 8.85 -6.90
C MET A 53 0.68 7.89 -6.68
N SER A 54 -0.54 8.41 -6.57
CA SER A 54 -1.75 7.60 -6.44
C SER A 54 -1.97 6.68 -7.64
N ARG A 55 -1.72 7.15 -8.87
CA ARG A 55 -1.86 6.35 -10.08
C ARG A 55 -0.87 5.19 -10.10
N ILE A 56 0.39 5.43 -9.72
CA ILE A 56 1.42 4.40 -9.66
C ILE A 56 1.07 3.36 -8.60
N ILE A 57 0.71 3.77 -7.38
CA ILE A 57 0.31 2.87 -6.30
C ILE A 57 -0.85 1.97 -6.74
N ASN A 58 -1.92 2.56 -7.27
CA ASN A 58 -3.09 1.81 -7.76
C ASN A 58 -2.75 0.82 -8.88
N ALA A 59 -1.81 1.16 -9.75
CA ALA A 59 -1.39 0.26 -10.83
C ALA A 59 -0.62 -0.95 -10.28
N ILE A 60 0.26 -0.73 -9.30
CA ILE A 60 1.05 -1.80 -8.67
C ILE A 60 0.17 -2.67 -7.77
N GLU A 61 -0.72 -2.11 -6.96
CA GLU A 61 -1.60 -2.88 -6.08
C GLU A 61 -2.56 -3.82 -6.83
N LYS A 62 -2.93 -3.44 -8.07
CA LYS A 62 -3.74 -4.28 -8.98
C LYS A 62 -2.93 -5.32 -9.74
N SER A 63 -1.60 -5.29 -9.66
CA SER A 63 -0.74 -6.24 -10.36
C SER A 63 -0.76 -7.62 -9.72
N ALA A 64 -0.58 -8.66 -10.53
CA ALA A 64 -0.44 -10.03 -10.03
C ALA A 64 0.81 -10.21 -9.16
N ASP A 65 1.88 -9.47 -9.48
CA ASP A 65 3.15 -9.52 -8.76
C ASP A 65 3.01 -9.03 -7.32
N TYR A 66 2.32 -7.90 -7.10
CA TYR A 66 2.04 -7.39 -5.76
C TYR A 66 1.35 -8.43 -4.89
N ARG A 67 0.31 -9.09 -5.44
CA ARG A 67 -0.41 -10.11 -4.67
C ARG A 67 0.47 -11.31 -4.35
N LYS A 68 1.27 -11.77 -5.31
CA LYS A 68 2.18 -12.90 -5.12
C LYS A 68 3.20 -12.61 -4.02
N ILE A 69 3.78 -11.40 -4.01
CA ILE A 69 4.77 -10.97 -3.02
C ILE A 69 4.15 -10.91 -1.62
N LEU A 70 2.97 -10.29 -1.47
CA LEU A 70 2.32 -10.18 -0.16
C LEU A 70 1.84 -11.51 0.44
N THR A 71 1.57 -12.51 -0.42
CA THR A 71 1.25 -13.87 0.04
C THR A 71 2.46 -14.76 0.28
N SER A 72 3.68 -14.27 0.01
CA SER A 72 4.89 -15.05 0.23
C SER A 72 5.14 -15.26 1.73
N GLU A 73 5.80 -16.36 2.09
CA GLU A 73 6.15 -16.66 3.48
C GLU A 73 7.01 -15.57 4.13
N GLU A 74 7.78 -14.83 3.33
CA GLU A 74 8.64 -13.73 3.78
C GLU A 74 7.84 -12.53 4.27
N PHE A 75 6.71 -12.22 3.64
CA PHE A 75 5.84 -11.10 4.02
C PHE A 75 4.72 -11.50 4.97
N TYR A 76 4.43 -12.79 5.12
CA TYR A 76 3.32 -13.24 5.94
C TYR A 76 3.62 -13.10 7.44
N PRO A 77 2.69 -12.56 8.26
CA PRO A 77 2.91 -12.41 9.69
C PRO A 77 3.19 -13.76 10.39
N GLN A 78 4.34 -13.85 11.05
CA GLN A 78 4.78 -15.03 11.83
C GLN A 78 4.24 -15.02 13.28
N GLU A 79 3.04 -14.48 13.48
CA GLU A 79 2.36 -14.50 14.77
C GLU A 79 1.90 -15.91 15.12
N HIS A 80 1.63 -16.19 16.40
CA HIS A 80 1.15 -17.50 16.83
C HIS A 80 -0.16 -17.37 17.62
N GLY A 81 -1.03 -18.37 17.50
CA GLY A 81 -2.28 -18.44 18.27
C GLY A 81 -3.49 -17.79 17.58
N LEU A 82 -4.47 -17.36 18.39
CA LEU A 82 -5.80 -16.97 17.90
C LEU A 82 -5.77 -15.81 16.90
N ILE A 83 -4.87 -14.84 17.10
CA ILE A 83 -4.74 -13.65 16.24
C ILE A 83 -4.32 -14.05 14.83
N GLN A 84 -3.38 -15.00 14.73
CA GLN A 84 -2.94 -15.54 13.44
C GLN A 84 -4.06 -16.26 12.70
N GLY A 85 -4.76 -17.15 13.41
CA GLY A 85 -5.90 -17.87 12.83
C GLY A 85 -6.98 -16.92 12.31
N LEU A 86 -7.28 -15.85 13.06
CA LEU A 86 -8.26 -14.84 12.65
C LEU A 86 -7.79 -14.06 11.41
N GLY A 87 -6.53 -13.60 11.39
CA GLY A 87 -5.96 -12.86 10.26
C GLY A 87 -5.99 -13.66 8.95
N ILE A 88 -5.56 -14.93 9.02
CA ILE A 88 -5.62 -15.86 7.88
C ILE A 88 -7.06 -16.06 7.42
N ALA A 89 -7.99 -16.29 8.35
CA ALA A 89 -9.40 -16.52 8.01
C ALA A 89 -10.01 -15.30 7.31
N ILE A 90 -9.73 -14.08 7.80
CA ILE A 90 -10.21 -12.83 7.19
C ILE A 90 -9.64 -12.65 5.78
N ASP A 91 -8.33 -12.82 5.58
CA ASP A 91 -7.72 -12.72 4.24
C ASP A 91 -8.35 -13.73 3.26
N LYS A 92 -8.55 -14.98 3.69
CA LYS A 92 -9.17 -16.01 2.84
C LYS A 92 -10.64 -15.74 2.55
N LEU A 93 -11.42 -15.31 3.54
CA LEU A 93 -12.83 -14.98 3.36
C LEU A 93 -13.02 -13.75 2.47
N SER A 94 -12.09 -12.78 2.50
CA SER A 94 -12.11 -11.61 1.62
C SER A 94 -11.96 -11.95 0.13
N GLN A 95 -11.45 -13.14 -0.19
CA GLN A 95 -11.30 -13.63 -1.56
C GLN A 95 -12.52 -14.42 -2.05
N VAL A 96 -13.48 -14.70 -1.17
CA VAL A 96 -14.72 -15.40 -1.54
C VAL A 96 -15.66 -14.40 -2.22
N GLY A 97 -16.31 -14.85 -3.30
CA GLY A 97 -17.13 -13.98 -4.13
C GLY A 97 -18.26 -13.29 -3.36
N ASN A 98 -18.49 -12.01 -3.69
CA ASN A 98 -19.55 -11.13 -3.20
C ASN A 98 -19.30 -10.40 -1.86
N VAL A 99 -18.03 -10.22 -1.46
CA VAL A 99 -17.64 -9.37 -0.32
C VAL A 99 -16.99 -8.08 -0.83
N GLU A 100 -17.43 -6.93 -0.33
CA GLU A 100 -16.94 -5.60 -0.78
C GLU A 100 -16.09 -4.87 0.27
N ALA A 101 -16.19 -5.25 1.56
CA ALA A 101 -15.48 -4.59 2.65
C ALA A 101 -15.34 -5.47 3.89
N ILE A 102 -14.36 -5.17 4.74
CA ILE A 102 -14.14 -5.78 6.05
C ILE A 102 -14.51 -4.78 7.15
N ILE A 103 -15.59 -5.05 7.87
CA ILE A 103 -16.01 -4.18 8.98
C ILE A 103 -15.36 -4.66 10.28
N CYS A 104 -14.48 -3.83 10.86
CA CYS A 104 -13.82 -4.13 12.13
C CYS A 104 -14.36 -3.26 13.28
N LEU A 105 -15.02 -3.89 14.26
CA LEU A 105 -15.43 -3.22 15.49
C LEU A 105 -14.25 -3.12 16.44
N THR A 106 -13.85 -1.89 16.78
CA THR A 106 -12.69 -1.66 17.65
C THR A 106 -12.78 -0.33 18.39
N LYS A 107 -12.38 -0.33 19.67
CA LYS A 107 -12.35 0.89 20.50
C LYS A 107 -11.03 1.66 20.36
N THR A 108 -9.93 0.96 20.11
CA THR A 108 -8.57 1.52 20.11
C THR A 108 -7.88 1.44 18.75
N GLY A 109 -8.50 0.79 17.76
CA GLY A 109 -7.87 0.49 16.47
C GLY A 109 -7.02 -0.78 16.47
N GLY A 110 -6.88 -1.48 17.60
CA GLY A 110 -6.05 -2.69 17.69
C GLY A 110 -6.47 -3.78 16.70
N THR A 111 -7.78 -4.02 16.57
CA THR A 111 -8.33 -4.99 15.61
C THR A 111 -8.00 -4.61 14.17
N ALA A 112 -8.17 -3.33 13.82
CA ALA A 112 -7.86 -2.83 12.47
C ALA A 112 -6.37 -2.99 12.14
N LYS A 113 -5.48 -2.69 13.10
CA LYS A 113 -4.03 -2.88 12.95
C LYS A 113 -3.65 -4.34 12.75
N ILE A 114 -4.29 -5.26 13.49
CA ILE A 114 -4.09 -6.70 13.30
C ILE A 114 -4.50 -7.11 11.89
N ILE A 115 -5.71 -6.74 11.45
CA ILE A 115 -6.22 -7.11 10.12
C ILE A 115 -5.30 -6.56 9.01
N SER A 116 -4.88 -5.29 9.13
CA SER A 116 -4.00 -4.63 8.16
C SER A 116 -2.65 -5.32 7.96
N ARG A 117 -2.11 -6.02 8.98
CA ARG A 117 -0.87 -6.83 8.86
C ARG A 117 -1.00 -7.97 7.86
N TYR A 118 -2.20 -8.50 7.66
CA TYR A 118 -2.46 -9.59 6.72
C TYR A 118 -2.76 -9.09 5.30
N ARG A 119 -2.77 -7.77 5.09
CA ARG A 119 -2.93 -7.10 3.78
C ARG A 119 -4.10 -7.67 2.96
N PRO A 120 -5.33 -7.67 3.50
CA PRO A 120 -6.50 -8.11 2.74
C PRO A 120 -6.69 -7.25 1.49
N GLN A 121 -7.30 -7.81 0.45
CA GLN A 121 -7.58 -7.08 -0.80
C GLN A 121 -8.75 -6.09 -0.68
N LEU A 122 -9.54 -6.24 0.37
CA LEU A 122 -10.73 -5.43 0.62
C LEU A 122 -10.42 -4.32 1.63
N PRO A 123 -11.05 -3.14 1.48
CA PRO A 123 -10.98 -2.06 2.46
C PRO A 123 -11.62 -2.44 3.79
#